data_AF-A0A819XGS6-F1
#
_entry.id   AF-A0A819XGS6-F1
#
_cell.length_a   1.000
_cell.length_b   1.000
_cell.length_c   1.000
_cell.angle_alpha   90.00
_cell.angle_beta   90.00
_cell.angle_gamma   90.00
#
_symmetry.space_group_name_H-M   'P 1'
#
loop_
_entity.id
_entity.type
_entity.pdbx_description
1 polymer ?
#
loop_
_entity_poly.entity_id
_entity_poly.type
_entity_poly.pdbx_seq_one_letter_code
_entity_poly.pdbx_strand_id
1 'polypeptide(L)'
;MAMKNNKTLCIICNKDKITYLCEGCSKNFCLMDLTRHRQLLNEELHHIIDDYNQFKERFGEQKPNSHDISLIDQINQWEMDSIDKIKQRAKNCREIVTELLQTCINDTEMKFNDLNEQLKQFQQENEFNEINLNYLRNELMKIRQELNNPSIISIQQDSQSFINEISIISLEK
;
A
#
# COMPACT_ATOMS: atom_id res chain seq x y z
N MET A 1 16.07 -40.45 -1.38
CA MET A 1 15.44 -39.25 -1.99
C MET A 1 15.16 -38.28 -0.86
N ALA A 2 15.88 -37.17 -0.78
CA ALA A 2 15.78 -36.20 0.33
C ALA A 2 14.75 -35.12 -0.01
N MET A 3 13.69 -35.00 0.80
CA MET A 3 12.75 -33.88 0.75
C MET A 3 13.46 -32.60 1.24
N LYS A 4 13.85 -31.72 0.31
CA LYS A 4 14.30 -30.37 0.64
C LYS A 4 13.08 -29.55 1.06
N ASN A 5 12.95 -29.25 2.35
CA ASN A 5 11.99 -28.27 2.85
C ASN A 5 12.39 -26.87 2.38
N ASN A 6 11.99 -26.48 1.17
CA ASN A 6 12.13 -25.12 0.64
C ASN A 6 11.11 -24.21 1.35
N LYS A 7 11.42 -23.83 2.59
CA LYS A 7 10.79 -22.68 3.22
C LYS A 7 11.54 -21.43 2.76
N THR A 8 10.79 -20.47 2.25
CA THR A 8 11.30 -19.19 1.73
C THR A 8 10.36 -18.08 2.19
N LEU A 9 10.83 -16.83 2.16
CA LEU A 9 10.04 -15.70 2.65
C LEU A 9 8.90 -15.36 1.68
N CYS A 10 7.68 -15.27 2.21
CA CYS A 10 6.56 -14.72 1.47
C CYS A 10 6.74 -13.20 1.33
N ILE A 11 6.62 -12.67 0.11
CA ILE A 11 6.75 -11.23 -0.14
C ILE A 11 5.66 -10.38 0.55
N ILE A 12 4.51 -10.96 0.90
CA ILE A 12 3.39 -10.25 1.53
C ILE A 12 3.45 -10.33 3.05
N CYS A 13 3.50 -11.54 3.62
CA CYS A 13 3.46 -11.69 5.08
C CYS A 13 4.83 -11.79 5.76
N ASN A 14 5.93 -11.78 4.98
CA ASN A 14 7.33 -11.85 5.43
C ASN A 14 7.64 -12.97 6.43
N LYS A 15 6.84 -14.04 6.41
CA LYS A 15 6.99 -15.22 7.27
C LYS A 15 7.66 -16.32 6.47
N ASP A 16 8.57 -17.04 7.13
CA ASP A 16 9.26 -18.19 6.57
C ASP A 16 8.30 -19.38 6.45
N LYS A 17 7.83 -19.64 5.23
CA LYS A 17 6.77 -20.60 4.92
C LYS A 17 7.10 -21.34 3.64
N ILE A 18 6.35 -22.40 3.36
CA ILE A 18 6.33 -22.95 2.00
C ILE A 18 5.76 -21.87 1.09
N THR A 19 6.56 -21.41 0.13
CA THR A 19 6.15 -20.40 -0.85
C THR A 19 6.19 -20.96 -2.25
N TYR A 20 5.39 -20.33 -3.11
CA TYR A 20 5.22 -20.66 -4.51
C TYR A 20 5.59 -19.43 -5.33
N LEU A 21 6.36 -19.63 -6.40
CA LEU A 21 6.74 -18.57 -7.33
C LEU A 21 5.56 -18.27 -8.27
N CYS A 22 5.15 -17.01 -8.35
CA CYS A 22 4.29 -16.55 -9.43
C CYS A 22 5.17 -16.21 -10.64
N GLU A 23 5.02 -16.93 -11.75
CA GLU A 23 5.80 -16.68 -12.97
C GLU A 23 5.53 -15.30 -13.57
N GLY A 24 4.29 -14.79 -13.42
CA GLY A 24 3.91 -13.50 -13.97
C GLY A 24 4.61 -12.31 -13.32
N CYS A 25 4.69 -12.26 -11.99
CA CYS A 25 5.35 -11.17 -11.27
C CYS A 25 6.71 -11.53 -10.67
N SER A 26 7.20 -12.75 -10.92
CA SER A 26 8.49 -13.29 -10.42
C SER A 26 8.68 -13.17 -8.89
N LYS A 27 7.59 -13.23 -8.12
CA LYS A 27 7.59 -13.11 -6.65
C LYS A 27 7.13 -14.39 -5.97
N ASN A 28 7.67 -14.65 -4.76
CA ASN A 28 7.33 -15.80 -3.94
C ASN A 28 6.23 -15.47 -2.93
N PHE A 29 5.17 -16.26 -2.91
CA PHE A 29 4.02 -16.08 -2.03
C PHE A 29 3.72 -17.33 -1.22
N CYS A 30 3.28 -17.19 0.04
CA CYS A 30 2.68 -18.32 0.74
C CYS A 30 1.32 -18.67 0.11
N LEU A 31 0.81 -19.89 0.33
CA LEU A 31 -0.43 -20.36 -0.30
C LEU A 31 -1.61 -19.37 -0.15
N MET A 32 -1.80 -18.81 1.04
CA MET A 32 -2.89 -17.85 1.30
C MET A 32 -2.71 -16.54 0.51
N ASP A 33 -1.49 -16.00 0.52
CA ASP A 33 -1.16 -14.75 -0.17
C ASP A 33 -1.16 -14.92 -1.70
N LEU A 34 -0.80 -16.11 -2.19
CA LEU A 34 -0.92 -16.47 -3.60
C LEU A 34 -2.38 -16.54 -4.03
N THR A 35 -3.24 -17.14 -3.21
CA THR A 35 -4.69 -17.19 -3.48
C THR A 35 -5.29 -15.80 -3.53
N ARG A 36 -4.92 -14.93 -2.58
CA ARG A 36 -5.34 -13.53 -2.58
C ARG A 36 -4.81 -12.77 -3.80
N HIS A 37 -3.54 -12.96 -4.17
CA HIS A 37 -2.96 -12.38 -5.37
C HIS A 37 -3.73 -12.81 -6.63
N ARG A 38 -4.10 -14.09 -6.74
CA ARG A 38 -4.94 -14.60 -7.84
C ARG A 38 -6.35 -14.04 -7.82
N GLN A 39 -6.95 -13.83 -6.65
CA GLN A 39 -8.26 -13.19 -6.55
C GLN A 39 -8.23 -11.76 -7.10
N LEU A 40 -7.22 -10.97 -6.76
CA LEU A 40 -7.05 -9.62 -7.30
C LEU A 40 -6.91 -9.63 -8.83
N LEU A 41 -6.10 -10.55 -9.37
CA LEU A 41 -5.99 -10.71 -10.83
C LEU A 41 -7.31 -11.14 -11.49
N ASN A 42 -8.11 -11.94 -10.79
CA ASN A 42 -9.42 -12.35 -11.28
C ASN A 42 -10.42 -11.18 -11.28
N GLU A 43 -10.38 -10.32 -10.26
CA GLU A 43 -11.15 -9.07 -10.21
C GLU A 43 -10.75 -8.13 -11.36
N GLU A 44 -9.44 -7.95 -11.61
CA GLU A 44 -8.95 -7.18 -12.75
C GLU A 44 -9.43 -7.77 -14.10
N LEU A 45 -9.41 -9.10 -14.24
CA LEU A 45 -9.92 -9.76 -15.44
C LEU A 45 -11.44 -9.56 -15.61
N HIS A 46 -12.22 -9.61 -14.53
CA HIS A 46 -13.66 -9.33 -14.58
C HIS A 46 -13.93 -7.90 -15.07
N HIS A 47 -13.15 -6.91 -14.61
CA HIS A 47 -13.26 -5.55 -15.14
C HIS A 47 -12.97 -5.48 -16.64
N ILE A 48 -11.90 -6.15 -17.12
CA ILE A 48 -11.58 -6.19 -18.56
C ILE A 48 -12.71 -6.86 -19.37
N ILE A 49 -13.33 -7.92 -18.83
CA ILE A 49 -14.45 -8.62 -19.46
C ILE A 49 -15.68 -7.72 -19.52
N ASP A 50 -16.00 -7.01 -18.44
CA ASP A 50 -17.14 -6.09 -18.39
C ASP A 50 -16.95 -4.92 -19.36
N ASP A 51 -15.74 -4.35 -19.45
CA ASP A 51 -15.38 -3.32 -20.41
C ASP A 51 -15.53 -3.83 -21.86
N TYR A 52 -15.04 -5.03 -22.13
CA TYR A 52 -15.18 -5.67 -23.45
C TYR A 52 -16.65 -5.91 -23.82
N ASN A 53 -17.47 -6.37 -22.88
CA ASN A 53 -18.89 -6.63 -23.12
C ASN A 53 -19.66 -5.33 -23.36
N GLN A 54 -19.41 -4.29 -22.57
CA GLN A 54 -19.98 -2.96 -22.82
C GLN A 54 -19.56 -2.42 -24.18
N PHE A 55 -18.29 -2.57 -24.56
CA PHE A 55 -17.79 -2.16 -25.87
C PHE A 55 -18.50 -2.92 -27.00
N LYS A 56 -18.65 -4.23 -26.86
CA LYS A 56 -19.30 -5.09 -27.85
C LYS A 56 -20.80 -4.77 -28.00
N GLU A 57 -21.51 -4.48 -26.91
CA GLU A 57 -22.91 -4.06 -26.95
C GLU A 57 -23.07 -2.70 -27.63
N ARG A 58 -22.23 -1.72 -27.27
CA ARG A 58 -22.18 -0.41 -27.95
C ARG A 58 -21.88 -0.55 -29.44
N PHE A 59 -20.99 -1.47 -29.82
CA PHE A 59 -20.63 -1.75 -31.21
C PHE A 59 -21.75 -2.46 -32.00
N GLY A 60 -22.55 -3.31 -31.33
CA GLY A 60 -23.64 -4.06 -31.95
C GLY A 60 -24.91 -3.22 -32.18
N GLU A 61 -25.20 -2.28 -31.28
CA GLU A 61 -26.41 -1.45 -31.34
C GLU A 61 -26.26 -0.19 -32.19
N GLN A 62 -25.02 0.21 -32.50
CA GLN A 62 -24.74 1.46 -33.17
C GLN A 62 -23.98 1.20 -34.49
N LYS A 63 -24.67 1.40 -35.62
CA LYS A 63 -24.02 1.93 -36.84
C LYS A 63 -24.39 3.42 -37.01
N PRO A 64 -23.77 4.37 -36.29
CA PRO A 64 -23.82 5.79 -36.60
C PRO A 64 -22.49 6.19 -37.30
N ASN A 65 -22.44 7.40 -37.83
CA ASN A 65 -21.28 7.90 -38.54
C ASN A 65 -20.03 7.93 -37.65
N SER A 66 -18.86 7.70 -38.25
CA SER A 66 -17.57 7.50 -37.57
C SER A 66 -17.10 8.64 -36.67
N HIS A 67 -17.74 9.82 -36.74
CA HIS A 67 -17.35 11.01 -35.97
C HIS A 67 -17.91 11.00 -34.55
N ASP A 68 -19.16 10.54 -34.36
CA ASP A 68 -19.80 10.52 -33.03
C ASP A 68 -19.20 9.44 -32.12
N ILE A 69 -18.81 8.29 -32.71
CA ILE A 69 -18.06 7.23 -32.04
C ILE A 69 -16.74 7.77 -31.46
N SER A 70 -16.04 8.63 -32.22
CA SER A 70 -14.75 9.19 -31.80
C SER A 70 -14.82 10.16 -30.62
N LEU A 71 -15.94 10.85 -30.40
CA LEU A 71 -16.12 11.74 -29.24
C LEU A 71 -16.43 10.96 -27.97
N ILE A 72 -17.27 9.92 -28.07
CA ILE A 72 -17.57 9.03 -26.95
C ILE A 72 -16.33 8.26 -26.51
N ASP A 73 -15.53 7.78 -27.46
CA ASP A 73 -14.25 7.12 -27.15
C ASP A 73 -13.27 8.05 -26.42
N GLN A 74 -13.24 9.34 -26.76
CA GLN A 74 -12.42 10.33 -26.05
C GLN A 74 -12.89 10.53 -24.60
N ILE A 75 -14.22 10.56 -24.36
CA ILE A 75 -14.77 10.65 -23.00
C ILE A 75 -14.41 9.41 -22.19
N ASN A 76 -14.59 8.20 -22.78
CA ASN A 76 -14.24 6.95 -22.11
C ASN A 76 -12.74 6.90 -21.78
N GLN A 77 -11.88 7.34 -22.70
CA GLN A 77 -10.44 7.39 -22.45
C GLN A 77 -10.10 8.34 -21.30
N TRP A 78 -10.70 9.53 -21.26
CA TRP A 78 -10.48 10.48 -20.18
C TRP A 78 -10.99 9.98 -18.83
N GLU A 79 -12.12 9.27 -18.82
CA GLU A 79 -12.64 8.60 -17.62
C GLU A 79 -11.65 7.55 -17.11
N MET A 80 -11.20 6.64 -17.98
CA MET A 80 -10.22 5.60 -17.64
C MET A 80 -8.91 6.20 -17.12
N ASP A 81 -8.36 7.19 -17.83
CA ASP A 81 -7.11 7.87 -17.44
C ASP A 81 -7.25 8.59 -16.08
N SER A 82 -8.42 9.16 -15.81
CA SER A 82 -8.69 9.87 -14.55
C SER A 82 -8.80 8.91 -13.37
N ILE A 83 -9.49 7.77 -13.56
CA ILE A 83 -9.59 6.71 -12.55
C ILE A 83 -8.20 6.15 -12.25
N ASP A 84 -7.38 5.90 -13.27
CA ASP A 84 -6.03 5.38 -13.09
C ASP A 84 -5.15 6.36 -12.29
N LYS A 85 -5.18 7.66 -12.62
CA LYS A 85 -4.48 8.70 -11.86
C LYS A 85 -4.86 8.71 -10.37
N ILE A 86 -6.15 8.60 -10.06
CA ILE A 86 -6.64 8.55 -8.67
C ILE A 86 -6.10 7.29 -7.98
N LYS A 87 -6.20 6.13 -8.63
CA LYS A 87 -5.73 4.85 -8.08
C LYS A 87 -4.22 4.88 -7.80
N GLN A 88 -3.43 5.36 -8.75
CA GLN A 88 -1.98 5.52 -8.60
C GLN A 88 -1.62 6.46 -7.46
N ARG A 89 -2.24 7.65 -7.38
CA ARG A 89 -1.98 8.60 -6.29
C ARG A 89 -2.32 8.02 -4.93
N ALA A 90 -3.49 7.38 -4.81
CA ALA A 90 -3.91 6.74 -3.57
C ALA A 90 -2.97 5.60 -3.15
N LYS A 91 -2.45 4.81 -4.11
CA LYS A 91 -1.47 3.77 -3.86
C LYS A 91 -0.16 4.36 -3.32
N ASN A 92 0.39 5.37 -3.99
CA ASN A 92 1.64 6.02 -3.58
C ASN A 92 1.51 6.62 -2.17
N CYS A 93 0.38 7.30 -1.87
CA CYS A 93 0.14 7.84 -0.53
C CYS A 93 0.10 6.74 0.54
N ARG A 94 -0.54 5.59 0.27
CA ARG A 94 -0.58 4.46 1.21
C ARG A 94 0.82 3.86 1.44
N GLU A 95 1.63 3.75 0.39
CA GLU A 95 3.01 3.26 0.47
C GLU A 95 3.86 4.19 1.35
N ILE A 96 3.81 5.50 1.10
CA ILE A 96 4.52 6.51 1.92
C ILE A 96 4.12 6.42 3.39
N VAL A 97 2.81 6.35 3.69
CA VAL A 97 2.33 6.23 5.08
C VAL A 97 2.84 4.95 5.73
N THR A 98 2.84 3.84 5.00
CA THR A 98 3.31 2.55 5.51
C THR A 98 4.81 2.58 5.80
N GLU A 99 5.62 3.17 4.91
CA GLU A 99 7.06 3.33 5.12
C GLU A 99 7.37 4.19 6.35
N LEU A 100 6.70 5.34 6.49
CA LEU A 100 6.88 6.23 7.64
C LEU A 100 6.47 5.56 8.96
N LEU A 101 5.37 4.80 8.96
CA LEU A 101 4.95 4.02 10.13
C LEU A 101 5.96 2.92 10.47
N GLN A 102 6.51 2.25 9.47
CA GLN A 102 7.53 1.22 9.68
C GLN A 102 8.81 1.82 10.28
N THR A 103 9.24 2.98 9.80
CA THR A 103 10.38 3.70 10.39
C THR A 103 10.11 4.06 11.85
N CYS A 104 8.93 4.58 12.18
CA CYS A 104 8.55 4.85 13.57
C CYS A 104 8.62 3.61 14.47
N ILE A 105 8.11 2.47 13.97
CA ILE A 105 8.13 1.20 14.71
C ILE A 105 9.58 0.77 14.97
N ASN A 106 10.43 0.82 13.95
CA ASN A 106 11.84 0.44 14.05
C ASN A 106 12.60 1.35 15.03
N ASP A 107 12.39 2.67 14.97
CA ASP A 107 13.02 3.63 15.88
C ASP A 107 12.58 3.40 17.32
N THR A 108 11.31 3.07 17.54
CA THR A 108 10.78 2.74 18.86
C THR A 108 11.39 1.43 19.38
N GLU A 109 11.54 0.42 18.52
CA GLU A 109 12.18 -0.85 18.86
C GLU A 109 13.64 -0.66 19.24
N MET A 110 14.40 0.18 18.52
CA MET A 110 15.77 0.53 18.86
C MET A 110 15.85 1.19 20.26
N LYS A 111 15.00 2.18 20.54
CA LYS A 111 14.94 2.82 21.88
C LYS A 111 14.63 1.82 23.00
N PHE A 112 13.73 0.86 22.75
CA PHE A 112 13.42 -0.21 23.71
C PHE A 112 14.63 -1.12 23.97
N ASN A 113 15.35 -1.49 22.92
CA ASN A 113 16.54 -2.33 23.03
C ASN A 113 17.65 -1.61 23.81
N ASP A 114 17.92 -0.35 23.52
CA ASP A 114 18.90 0.47 24.24
C ASP A 114 18.55 0.57 25.74
N LEU A 115 17.27 0.82 26.06
CA LEU A 115 16.81 0.88 27.45
C LEU A 115 16.97 -0.47 28.17
N ASN A 116 16.71 -1.58 27.47
CA ASN A 116 16.88 -2.93 28.00
C ASN A 116 18.35 -3.26 28.28
N GLU A 117 19.27 -2.84 27.41
CA GLU A 117 20.72 -3.00 27.63
C GLU A 117 21.18 -2.21 28.87
N GLN A 118 20.77 -0.95 28.99
CA GLN A 118 21.07 -0.13 30.16
C GLN A 118 20.53 -0.73 31.47
N LEU A 119 19.29 -1.25 31.44
CA LEU A 119 18.69 -1.95 32.59
C LEU A 119 19.52 -3.18 33.01
N LYS A 120 19.95 -3.99 32.04
CA LYS A 120 20.80 -5.16 32.31
C LYS A 120 22.14 -4.76 32.89
N GLN A 121 22.76 -3.70 32.36
CA GLN A 121 24.04 -3.20 32.86
C GLN A 121 23.93 -2.77 34.33
N PHE A 122 22.94 -1.95 34.67
CA PHE A 122 22.72 -1.54 36.07
C PHE A 122 22.41 -2.71 37.00
N GLN A 123 21.70 -3.74 36.53
CA GLN A 123 21.45 -4.95 37.31
C GLN A 123 22.71 -5.79 37.54
N GLN A 124 23.60 -5.88 36.54
CA GLN A 124 24.82 -6.68 36.62
C GLN A 124 25.89 -6.00 37.46
N GLU A 125 26.10 -4.70 37.27
CA GLU A 125 27.08 -3.90 38.00
C GLU A 125 26.58 -3.58 39.41
N ASN A 126 25.26 -3.65 39.63
CA ASN A 126 24.59 -3.30 40.89
C ASN A 126 24.91 -1.85 41.35
N GLU A 127 25.30 -1.01 40.39
CA GLU A 127 25.68 0.39 40.58
C GLU A 127 24.58 1.29 39.97
N PHE A 128 23.65 1.73 40.80
CA PHE A 128 22.62 2.69 40.39
C PHE A 128 22.24 3.59 41.56
N ASN A 129 21.82 4.82 41.24
CA ASN A 129 21.29 5.76 42.22
C ASN A 129 19.94 6.33 41.74
N GLU A 130 19.37 7.24 42.52
CA GLU A 130 18.09 7.87 42.25
C GLU A 130 18.06 8.61 40.90
N ILE A 131 19.20 9.16 40.46
CA ILE A 131 19.32 9.85 39.17
C ILE A 131 19.18 8.83 38.04
N ASN A 132 19.89 7.71 38.10
CA ASN A 132 19.78 6.62 37.11
C ASN A 132 18.34 6.10 37.04
N LEU A 133 17.72 5.83 38.19
CA LEU A 133 16.35 5.32 38.25
C LEU A 133 15.33 6.33 37.69
N ASN A 134 15.52 7.62 37.96
CA ASN A 134 14.65 8.66 37.42
C ASN A 134 14.80 8.83 35.90
N TYR A 135 16.04 8.75 35.39
CA TYR A 135 16.32 8.76 33.97
C TYR A 135 15.61 7.59 33.25
N LEU A 136 15.76 6.36 33.73
CA LEU A 136 15.12 5.17 33.15
C LEU A 136 13.58 5.29 33.12
N ARG A 137 12.97 5.81 34.20
CA ARG A 137 11.53 6.06 34.25
C ARG A 137 11.09 7.09 33.20
N ASN A 138 11.86 8.16 33.04
CA ASN A 138 11.55 9.21 32.07
C ASN A 138 11.66 8.69 30.64
N GLU A 139 12.70 7.93 30.30
CA GLU A 139 12.84 7.32 28.96
C GLU A 139 11.70 6.33 28.67
N LEU A 140 11.36 5.47 29.64
CA LEU A 140 10.21 4.58 29.51
C LEU A 140 8.90 5.35 29.26
N MET A 141 8.72 6.50 29.95
CA MET A 141 7.53 7.34 29.77
C MET A 141 7.49 7.99 28.39
N LYS A 142 8.62 8.47 27.87
CA LYS A 142 8.73 9.05 26.51
C LYS A 142 8.38 8.02 25.45
N ILE A 143 8.96 6.83 25.52
CA ILE A 143 8.68 5.73 24.59
C ILE A 143 7.17 5.39 24.60
N ARG A 144 6.56 5.36 25.79
CA ARG A 144 5.11 5.12 25.94
C ARG A 144 4.27 6.24 25.31
N GLN A 145 4.68 7.49 25.42
CA GLN A 145 3.98 8.62 24.82
C GLN A 145 4.06 8.59 23.29
N GLU A 146 5.25 8.32 22.75
CA GLU A 146 5.47 8.19 21.31
C GLU A 146 4.63 7.06 20.69
N LEU A 147 4.48 5.93 21.39
CA LEU A 147 3.61 4.83 20.97
C LEU A 147 2.12 5.17 20.95
N ASN A 148 1.66 5.94 21.93
CA ASN A 148 0.24 6.28 22.06
C ASN A 148 -0.18 7.43 21.12
N ASN A 149 0.76 8.27 20.70
CA ASN A 149 0.49 9.38 19.80
C ASN A 149 1.70 9.66 18.87
N PRO A 150 1.91 8.81 17.84
CA PRO A 150 2.96 9.04 16.87
C PRO A 150 2.63 10.29 16.07
N SER A 151 3.20 11.44 16.45
CA SER A 151 2.95 12.76 15.84
C SER A 151 3.64 12.92 14.47
N ILE A 152 3.77 11.83 13.72
CA ILE A 152 4.69 11.71 12.59
C ILE A 152 3.99 12.01 11.26
N ILE A 153 2.67 11.81 11.18
CA ILE A 153 1.93 11.92 9.92
C ILE A 153 0.63 12.68 10.12
N SER A 154 0.39 13.64 9.24
CA SER A 154 -0.88 14.34 9.05
C SER A 154 -1.34 14.11 7.62
N ILE A 155 -2.62 13.76 7.44
CA ILE A 155 -3.22 13.69 6.12
C ILE A 155 -3.88 15.05 5.86
N GLN A 156 -3.49 15.69 4.77
CA GLN A 156 -4.11 16.92 4.29
C GLN A 156 -4.69 16.69 2.90
N GLN A 157 -5.87 17.25 2.66
CA GLN A 157 -6.48 17.30 1.34
C GLN A 157 -6.12 18.64 0.68
N ASP A 158 -5.60 18.56 -0.55
CA ASP A 158 -5.36 19.76 -1.35
C ASP A 158 -6.68 20.28 -1.93
N SER A 159 -6.78 21.60 -2.06
CA SER A 159 -7.95 22.31 -2.58
C SER A 159 -7.92 22.47 -4.10
N GLN A 160 -6.79 22.20 -4.75
CA GLN A 160 -6.64 22.28 -6.20
C GLN A 160 -7.16 21.03 -6.92
N SER A 161 -7.66 21.20 -8.15
CA SER A 161 -8.21 20.09 -8.94
C SER A 161 -7.10 19.14 -9.38
N PHE A 162 -7.11 17.92 -8.83
CA PHE A 162 -6.21 16.85 -9.25
C PHE A 162 -6.61 16.23 -10.60
N ILE A 163 -7.91 16.25 -10.92
CA ILE A 163 -8.49 15.74 -12.17
C ILE A 163 -9.13 16.90 -12.93
N ASN A 164 -8.92 16.93 -14.24
CA ASN A 164 -9.52 17.94 -15.11
C ASN A 164 -10.99 17.63 -15.34
N GLU A 165 -11.82 18.67 -15.38
CA GLU A 165 -13.23 18.56 -15.72
C GLU A 165 -13.41 18.28 -17.22
N ILE A 166 -14.33 17.38 -17.55
CA ILE A 166 -14.75 17.12 -18.94
C ILE A 166 -15.87 18.09 -19.28
N SER A 167 -15.65 18.96 -20.26
CA SER A 167 -16.64 19.95 -20.73
C SER A 167 -17.00 19.70 -22.19
N ILE A 168 -18.29 19.79 -22.51
CA ILE A 168 -18.80 19.68 -23.89
C ILE A 168 -19.09 21.09 -24.40
N ILE A 169 -18.46 21.48 -25.51
CA ILE A 169 -18.73 22.75 -26.18
C ILE A 169 -19.51 22.46 -27.46
N SER A 170 -20.73 22.98 -27.54
CA SER A 170 -21.50 22.98 -28.79
C SER A 170 -20.97 24.10 -29.68
N LEU A 171 -20.38 23.75 -30.82
CA LEU A 171 -20.06 24.72 -31.86
C LEU A 171 -21.35 24.97 -32.66
N GLU A 172 -22.04 26.07 -32.39
CA GLU A 172 -23.15 26.52 -33.24
C GLU A 172 -22.63 26.73 -34.68
N LYS A 173 -23.39 26.25 -35.66
CA LYS A 173 -23.07 26.32 -37.09
C LYS A 173 -23.80 27.48 -37.75
#